data_AF-A0A0F7LNU5-F1
#
_entry.id   AF-A0A0F7LNU5-F1
#
_cell.length_a   1.000
_cell.length_b   1.000
_cell.length_c   1.000
_cell.angle_alpha   90.00
_cell.angle_beta   90.00
_cell.angle_gamma   90.00
#
_symmetry.space_group_name_H-M   'P 1'
#
loop_
_entity.id
_entity.type
_entity.pdbx_description
1 polymer ?
#
loop_
_entity_poly.entity_id
_entity_poly.type
_entity_poly.pdbx_seq_one_letter_code
_entity_poly.pdbx_strand_id
1 'polypeptide(L)'
;MTKIFSFNKNRRDLSAGHNSLLKEVNGVNGLPKSLAPGFPDLDDQFNQMGVKHLRLHDGFGIGDMDNYFQVDRKNNQNQMIVNVPEENHPAAKKLVADIANVRSIFPNAAIGMRNHDVNLALKEANYEMTDAYLRDVLNNQADLNPDNIQRQIMFRIGRSLDGGYEIPEDFDIYAKLVKALVNRYAVNYANIGMPKKIIYWEVWNEPDLLFFWNSDDPQKYYALYEKVVRVIKAVDPDAKVGGAGISFSNNAGGDYIDGFFRYCKNNNVPLDFFSWHGYVDTGDPQNIIDMGNTIQKSLRTYGFTKTESICTEWNSSPFGSRNTFTKVQSAKNAAYIASSLIYMQYTKVDLAHYYRGDGLSFGLFNDQPNPKNPNIRNFCTYSAQSFGLFAKMLKTPYILSGHKDFSTGLTVLATENESGNRINILAANYKVDKSFSDGNVAPVPADLYRQYYFDSSRSLDQLTDTYSKNKWFGGIDPTTIHPNNAVVQNDPVQQIPIDTLLRPKSRDYTHSDQGVTVVIDNIGCKKVRVKAYRIQEGGSLERMRPPEITNQITVSISNNKLTLVDKMAKPSTVTLYSLELNHH
;
A
#
# COMPACT_ATOMS: atom_id res chain seq x y z
N MET A 1 22.16 1.14 -29.93
CA MET A 1 20.75 1.24 -30.37
C MET A 1 19.85 1.20 -29.14
N THR A 2 18.71 1.89 -29.14
CA THR A 2 17.70 1.80 -28.07
C THR A 2 17.13 0.37 -27.97
N LYS A 3 16.66 -0.02 -26.79
CA LYS A 3 15.99 -1.32 -26.59
C LYS A 3 14.60 -1.29 -27.21
N ILE A 4 14.25 -2.30 -28.02
CA ILE A 4 12.97 -2.37 -28.74
C ILE A 4 11.97 -3.24 -27.95
N PHE A 5 10.76 -2.72 -27.76
CA PHE A 5 9.59 -3.44 -27.27
C PHE A 5 8.50 -3.40 -28.35
N SER A 6 7.98 -4.55 -28.75
CA SER A 6 6.97 -4.66 -29.80
C SER A 6 5.66 -5.22 -29.24
N PHE A 7 4.54 -4.59 -29.60
CA PHE A 7 3.19 -4.99 -29.25
C PHE A 7 2.31 -5.08 -30.49
N ASN A 8 1.28 -5.91 -30.45
CA ASN A 8 0.32 -6.09 -31.53
C ASN A 8 -1.06 -5.57 -31.12
N LYS A 9 -1.56 -4.52 -31.80
CA LYS A 9 -2.86 -3.92 -31.51
C LYS A 9 -4.02 -4.92 -31.64
N ASN A 10 -3.93 -5.87 -32.57
CA ASN A 10 -4.99 -6.84 -32.85
C ASN A 10 -5.00 -8.03 -31.89
N ARG A 11 -4.10 -8.08 -30.89
CA ARG A 11 -4.02 -9.21 -29.96
C ARG A 11 -3.92 -8.71 -28.52
N ARG A 12 -4.74 -9.30 -27.65
CA ARG A 12 -4.68 -9.08 -26.20
C ARG A 12 -3.71 -10.07 -25.55
N ASP A 13 -3.04 -9.67 -24.48
CA ASP A 13 -2.21 -10.57 -23.68
C ASP A 13 -3.08 -11.30 -22.63
N LEU A 14 -3.49 -12.52 -22.94
CA LEU A 14 -4.30 -13.33 -22.02
C LEU A 14 -3.50 -13.90 -20.84
N SER A 15 -2.16 -13.82 -20.86
CA SER A 15 -1.29 -14.27 -19.77
C SER A 15 -1.06 -13.20 -18.71
N ALA A 16 -1.44 -11.96 -19.00
CA ALA A 16 -1.30 -10.81 -18.11
C ALA A 16 -2.66 -10.33 -17.61
N GLY A 17 -2.65 -9.57 -16.52
CA GLY A 17 -3.85 -9.02 -15.91
C GLY A 17 -4.80 -10.10 -15.38
N HIS A 18 -6.09 -9.77 -15.32
CA HIS A 18 -7.18 -10.75 -15.26
C HIS A 18 -7.64 -11.05 -16.70
N ASN A 19 -6.96 -11.99 -17.38
CA ASN A 19 -7.21 -12.34 -18.78
C ASN A 19 -7.17 -11.12 -19.72
N SER A 20 -6.05 -10.40 -19.73
CA SER A 20 -5.78 -9.11 -20.41
C SER A 20 -6.39 -7.85 -19.78
N LEU A 21 -7.30 -7.96 -18.82
CA LEU A 21 -7.79 -6.79 -18.10
C LEU A 21 -6.76 -6.35 -17.05
N LEU A 22 -6.32 -5.09 -17.12
CA LEU A 22 -5.35 -4.52 -16.19
C LEU A 22 -5.87 -4.59 -14.75
N LYS A 23 -5.03 -5.06 -13.82
CA LYS A 23 -5.37 -5.21 -12.41
C LYS A 23 -5.19 -3.91 -11.67
N GLU A 24 -6.14 -3.59 -10.79
CA GLU A 24 -6.12 -2.42 -9.90
C GLU A 24 -5.16 -2.61 -8.71
N VAL A 25 -3.89 -2.90 -8.99
CA VAL A 25 -2.84 -3.14 -7.97
C VAL A 25 -2.23 -1.85 -7.40
N ASN A 26 -2.87 -0.70 -7.64
CA ASN A 26 -2.45 0.62 -7.16
C ASN A 26 -3.15 1.04 -5.85
N GLY A 27 -3.56 0.06 -5.03
CA GLY A 27 -4.05 0.34 -3.69
C GLY A 27 -2.92 0.82 -2.77
N VAL A 28 -3.27 1.35 -1.60
CA VAL A 28 -2.30 1.86 -0.61
C VAL A 28 -2.73 1.52 0.83
N ASN A 29 -1.73 1.40 1.71
CA ASN A 29 -1.90 1.62 3.15
C ASN A 29 -1.89 3.12 3.42
N GLY A 30 -2.42 3.54 4.57
CA GLY A 30 -2.61 4.96 4.85
C GLY A 30 -3.81 5.55 4.09
N LEU A 31 -4.33 6.65 4.61
CA LEU A 31 -5.64 7.18 4.22
C LEU A 31 -5.53 8.66 3.83
N PRO A 32 -6.46 9.19 3.00
CA PRO A 32 -6.35 10.54 2.45
C PRO A 32 -6.58 11.65 3.48
N LYS A 33 -6.72 11.33 4.76
CA LYS A 33 -7.01 12.27 5.83
C LYS A 33 -5.84 12.35 6.78
N SER A 34 -5.62 13.51 7.37
CA SER A 34 -4.60 13.69 8.40
C SER A 34 -4.82 12.71 9.56
N LEU A 35 -3.80 11.91 9.88
CA LEU A 35 -3.82 10.98 11.02
C LEU A 35 -3.60 11.69 12.34
N ALA A 36 -2.86 12.81 12.34
CA ALA A 36 -2.48 13.51 13.56
C ALA A 36 -1.92 14.93 13.22
N PRO A 37 -1.69 15.79 14.21
CA PRO A 37 -1.03 17.08 13.99
C PRO A 37 0.25 16.97 13.15
N GLY A 38 0.44 17.92 12.23
CA GLY A 38 1.60 17.96 11.32
C GLY A 38 1.42 17.24 9.98
N PHE A 39 0.42 16.36 9.84
CA PHE A 39 0.12 15.68 8.59
C PHE A 39 -1.06 16.33 7.83
N PRO A 40 -1.00 16.42 6.48
CA PRO A 40 -2.05 17.07 5.68
C PRO A 40 -3.24 16.15 5.37
N ASP A 41 -4.35 16.76 4.91
CA ASP A 41 -5.36 16.05 4.13
C ASP A 41 -4.94 16.01 2.65
N LEU A 42 -5.24 14.89 1.99
CA LEU A 42 -4.71 14.51 0.68
C LEU A 42 -5.80 13.99 -0.28
N ASP A 43 -7.08 14.32 -0.05
CA ASP A 43 -8.22 13.80 -0.83
C ASP A 43 -8.05 13.95 -2.36
N ASP A 44 -7.75 15.18 -2.82
CA ASP A 44 -7.56 15.48 -4.24
C ASP A 44 -6.40 14.65 -4.85
N GLN A 45 -5.25 14.63 -4.19
CA GLN A 45 -4.10 13.78 -4.52
C GLN A 45 -4.44 12.29 -4.64
N PHE A 46 -5.18 11.71 -3.69
CA PHE A 46 -5.62 10.31 -3.79
C PHE A 46 -6.53 10.10 -5.00
N ASN A 47 -7.41 11.06 -5.30
CA ASN A 47 -8.27 11.01 -6.49
C ASN A 47 -7.45 11.14 -7.79
N GLN A 48 -6.46 12.02 -7.84
CA GLN A 48 -5.55 12.17 -8.99
C GLN A 48 -4.68 10.93 -9.23
N MET A 49 -4.32 10.21 -8.17
CA MET A 49 -3.63 8.91 -8.22
C MET A 49 -4.56 7.73 -8.55
N GLY A 50 -5.87 7.97 -8.70
CA GLY A 50 -6.85 6.93 -9.00
C GLY A 50 -6.94 5.85 -7.90
N VAL A 51 -6.64 6.21 -6.64
CA VAL A 51 -6.60 5.26 -5.54
C VAL A 51 -8.02 4.89 -5.13
N LYS A 52 -8.38 3.65 -5.45
CA LYS A 52 -9.65 3.04 -5.07
C LYS A 52 -9.51 2.17 -3.83
N HIS A 53 -8.48 1.34 -3.76
CA HIS A 53 -8.34 0.32 -2.72
C HIS A 53 -7.44 0.83 -1.59
N LEU A 54 -7.98 0.83 -0.37
CA LEU A 54 -7.36 1.38 0.82
C LEU A 54 -7.32 0.31 1.91
N ARG A 55 -6.15 0.04 2.47
CA ARG A 55 -5.99 -0.82 3.64
C ARG A 55 -5.84 0.02 4.90
N LEU A 56 -6.76 -0.18 5.84
CA LEU A 56 -6.74 0.48 7.15
C LEU A 56 -5.74 -0.23 8.06
N HIS A 57 -4.46 0.11 7.90
CA HIS A 57 -3.36 -0.40 8.71
C HIS A 57 -2.44 0.77 9.10
N ASP A 58 -1.85 0.67 10.30
CA ASP A 58 -1.10 1.74 10.96
C ASP A 58 -1.84 3.09 10.97
N GLY A 59 -3.07 3.04 11.50
CA GLY A 59 -3.91 4.20 11.76
C GLY A 59 -3.61 4.88 13.10
N PHE A 60 -2.71 4.30 13.91
CA PHE A 60 -2.30 4.78 15.23
C PHE A 60 -3.51 5.04 16.13
N GLY A 61 -4.37 4.04 16.28
CA GLY A 61 -5.62 4.07 17.04
C GLY A 61 -6.86 4.05 16.15
N ILE A 62 -6.80 4.70 14.99
CA ILE A 62 -7.92 4.68 14.03
C ILE A 62 -8.01 3.30 13.39
N GLY A 63 -9.13 2.60 13.57
CA GLY A 63 -9.28 1.23 13.05
C GLY A 63 -8.58 0.15 13.84
N ASP A 64 -7.91 0.48 14.95
CA ASP A 64 -7.22 -0.48 15.79
C ASP A 64 -8.13 -0.99 16.91
N MET A 65 -7.98 -2.28 17.22
CA MET A 65 -8.83 -2.97 18.18
C MET A 65 -8.56 -2.49 19.60
N ASP A 66 -7.31 -2.66 20.03
CA ASP A 66 -6.93 -2.64 21.44
C ASP A 66 -5.46 -2.20 21.62
N ASN A 67 -5.04 -1.11 20.98
CA ASN A 67 -3.65 -0.65 21.12
C ASN A 67 -3.30 -0.38 22.59
N TYR A 68 -2.03 -0.62 22.87
CA TYR A 68 -1.34 -0.25 24.09
C TYR A 68 0.09 0.21 23.82
N PHE A 69 0.19 1.47 23.41
CA PHE A 69 1.45 2.19 23.32
C PHE A 69 1.94 2.53 24.71
N GLN A 70 3.17 2.11 25.03
CA GLN A 70 3.88 2.60 26.21
C GLN A 70 5.08 3.43 25.77
N VAL A 71 5.30 4.54 26.48
CA VAL A 71 6.36 5.51 26.18
C VAL A 71 7.74 4.90 26.38
N ASP A 72 7.88 3.93 27.27
CA ASP A 72 9.13 3.28 27.66
C ASP A 72 9.24 1.82 27.19
N ARG A 73 8.32 1.36 26.31
CA ARG A 73 8.40 0.04 25.68
C ARG A 73 9.76 -0.14 25.00
N LYS A 74 10.41 -1.25 25.31
CA LYS A 74 11.65 -1.69 24.67
C LYS A 74 11.36 -2.05 23.21
N ASN A 75 12.20 -1.59 22.27
CA ASN A 75 12.14 -1.91 20.84
C ASN A 75 11.05 -1.21 19.99
N ASN A 76 10.52 -0.07 20.43
CA ASN A 76 9.65 0.74 19.56
C ASN A 76 10.38 1.16 18.28
N GLN A 77 9.72 1.01 17.15
CA GLN A 77 10.22 1.48 15.85
C GLN A 77 10.11 3.00 15.73
N ASN A 78 9.27 3.65 16.56
CA ASN A 78 9.13 5.10 16.64
C ASN A 78 8.77 5.72 15.27
N GLN A 79 8.01 4.98 14.45
CA GLN A 79 7.80 5.32 13.04
C GLN A 79 7.22 6.73 12.86
N MET A 80 6.28 7.15 13.72
CA MET A 80 5.66 8.49 13.66
C MET A 80 6.63 9.65 13.95
N ILE A 81 7.76 9.38 14.62
CA ILE A 81 8.62 10.43 15.19
C ILE A 81 10.02 10.51 14.58
N VAL A 82 10.38 9.62 13.64
CA VAL A 82 11.73 9.61 13.01
C VAL A 82 12.11 10.97 12.39
N ASN A 83 11.13 11.67 11.81
CA ASN A 83 11.35 12.99 11.19
C ASN A 83 11.17 14.17 12.16
N VAL A 84 10.71 13.93 13.39
CA VAL A 84 10.59 14.96 14.42
C VAL A 84 12.01 15.40 14.84
N PRO A 85 12.25 16.68 15.14
CA PRO A 85 13.51 17.13 15.76
C PRO A 85 13.83 16.31 17.03
N GLU A 86 15.08 15.90 17.20
CA GLU A 86 15.48 14.94 18.23
C GLU A 86 15.20 15.45 19.65
N GLU A 87 15.36 16.76 19.87
CA GLU A 87 15.03 17.43 21.12
C GLU A 87 13.55 17.31 21.52
N ASN A 88 12.67 17.07 20.54
CA ASN A 88 11.23 16.94 20.73
C ASN A 88 10.77 15.48 20.79
N HIS A 89 11.66 14.49 20.60
CA HIS A 89 11.30 13.07 20.61
C HIS A 89 10.60 12.62 21.90
N PRO A 90 11.01 13.05 23.12
CA PRO A 90 10.30 12.66 24.33
C PRO A 90 8.83 13.12 24.34
N ALA A 91 8.58 14.37 23.95
CA ALA A 91 7.22 14.92 23.86
C ALA A 91 6.40 14.21 22.77
N ALA A 92 7.01 13.99 21.61
CA ALA A 92 6.39 13.29 20.50
C ALA A 92 6.01 11.85 20.86
N LYS A 93 6.91 11.12 21.54
CA LYS A 93 6.66 9.74 21.97
C LYS A 93 5.50 9.65 22.96
N LYS A 94 5.43 10.58 23.92
CA LYS A 94 4.30 10.69 24.86
C LYS A 94 2.99 10.96 24.12
N LEU A 95 2.98 11.95 23.23
CA LEU A 95 1.76 12.34 22.53
C LEU A 95 1.27 11.27 21.55
N VAL A 96 2.17 10.56 20.85
CA VAL A 96 1.79 9.40 20.00
C VAL A 96 1.12 8.33 20.86
N ALA A 97 1.69 7.99 22.02
CA ALA A 97 1.12 6.98 22.90
C ALA A 97 -0.27 7.40 23.41
N ASP A 98 -0.41 8.66 23.85
CA ASP A 98 -1.68 9.22 24.31
C ASP A 98 -2.75 9.15 23.23
N ILE A 99 -2.45 9.70 22.04
CA ILE A 99 -3.36 9.75 20.91
C ILE A 99 -3.75 8.35 20.43
N ALA A 100 -2.79 7.42 20.32
CA ALA A 100 -3.08 6.08 19.82
C ALA A 100 -3.91 5.24 20.79
N ASN A 101 -3.68 5.40 22.10
CA ASN A 101 -4.42 4.66 23.12
C ASN A 101 -5.86 5.17 23.24
N VAL A 102 -6.09 6.49 23.31
CA VAL A 102 -7.46 7.04 23.44
C VAL A 102 -8.33 6.80 22.20
N ARG A 103 -7.70 6.60 21.03
CA ARG A 103 -8.43 6.33 19.77
C ARG A 103 -8.73 4.86 19.51
N SER A 104 -8.19 3.93 20.31
CA SER A 104 -8.49 2.50 20.15
C SER A 104 -9.99 2.24 20.26
N ILE A 105 -10.53 1.37 19.40
CA ILE A 105 -11.97 1.14 19.33
C ILE A 105 -12.49 0.50 20.62
N PHE A 106 -11.73 -0.41 21.23
CA PHE A 106 -12.11 -1.07 22.47
C PHE A 106 -11.10 -0.72 23.57
N PRO A 107 -11.33 0.38 24.32
CA PRO A 107 -10.38 0.86 25.33
C PRO A 107 -10.22 -0.08 26.53
N ASN A 108 -11.12 -1.04 26.71
CA ASN A 108 -11.13 -2.01 27.82
C ASN A 108 -10.95 -3.46 27.35
N ALA A 109 -10.57 -3.69 26.09
CA ALA A 109 -10.44 -5.02 25.52
C ALA A 109 -9.46 -5.90 26.28
N ALA A 110 -8.24 -5.41 26.56
CA ALA A 110 -7.21 -6.25 27.18
C ALA A 110 -7.60 -6.65 28.61
N ILE A 111 -8.10 -5.70 29.42
CA ILE A 111 -8.57 -6.01 30.78
C ILE A 111 -9.79 -6.94 30.78
N GLY A 112 -10.69 -6.80 29.80
CA GLY A 112 -11.82 -7.71 29.63
C GLY A 112 -11.38 -9.13 29.26
N MET A 113 -10.43 -9.28 28.34
CA MET A 113 -9.84 -10.58 27.98
C MET A 113 -9.17 -11.24 29.18
N ARG A 114 -8.34 -10.50 29.94
CA ARG A 114 -7.66 -11.02 31.13
C ARG A 114 -8.63 -11.53 32.21
N ASN A 115 -9.77 -10.88 32.35
CA ASN A 115 -10.79 -11.25 33.34
C ASN A 115 -11.85 -12.22 32.77
N HIS A 116 -11.71 -12.67 31.52
CA HIS A 116 -12.72 -13.45 30.80
C HIS A 116 -14.13 -12.80 30.82
N ASP A 117 -14.18 -11.46 30.79
CA ASP A 117 -15.41 -10.67 30.84
C ASP A 117 -15.61 -9.88 29.54
N VAL A 118 -16.53 -10.36 28.71
CA VAL A 118 -16.90 -9.71 27.44
C VAL A 118 -17.58 -8.35 27.64
N ASN A 119 -18.35 -8.18 28.72
CA ASN A 119 -19.05 -6.92 28.96
C ASN A 119 -18.03 -5.84 29.34
N LEU A 120 -17.02 -6.21 30.14
CA LEU A 120 -15.89 -5.35 30.42
C LEU A 120 -15.10 -5.04 29.14
N ALA A 121 -14.84 -6.03 28.28
CA ALA A 121 -14.13 -5.84 27.02
C ALA A 121 -14.84 -4.84 26.07
N LEU A 122 -16.17 -4.87 26.03
CA LEU A 122 -17.01 -4.00 25.20
C LEU A 122 -17.35 -2.66 25.85
N LYS A 123 -17.03 -2.49 27.14
CA LYS A 123 -17.37 -1.28 27.89
C LYS A 123 -16.72 -0.06 27.24
N GLU A 124 -17.53 0.98 27.02
CA GLU A 124 -17.09 2.28 26.48
C GLU A 124 -16.40 2.16 25.11
N ALA A 125 -16.83 1.23 24.26
CA ALA A 125 -16.33 1.13 22.89
C ALA A 125 -16.38 2.49 22.17
N ASN A 126 -15.21 2.96 21.73
CA ASN A 126 -14.98 4.28 21.15
C ASN A 126 -15.02 4.21 19.62
N TYR A 127 -16.22 4.28 19.05
CA TYR A 127 -16.40 4.23 17.59
C TYR A 127 -16.21 5.57 16.89
N GLU A 128 -16.42 6.69 17.57
CA GLU A 128 -16.68 7.99 16.93
C GLU A 128 -15.58 8.42 15.96
N MET A 129 -14.31 8.24 16.34
CA MET A 129 -13.21 8.61 15.45
C MET A 129 -13.14 7.69 14.22
N THR A 130 -13.28 6.37 14.41
CA THR A 130 -13.23 5.42 13.30
C THR A 130 -14.41 5.62 12.35
N ASP A 131 -15.61 5.86 12.89
CA ASP A 131 -16.81 6.20 12.14
C ASP A 131 -16.65 7.46 11.30
N ALA A 132 -16.21 8.57 11.92
CA ALA A 132 -16.01 9.84 11.24
C ALA A 132 -15.01 9.68 10.09
N TYR A 133 -13.91 8.99 10.35
CA TYR A 133 -12.84 8.79 9.38
C TYR A 133 -13.28 7.91 8.21
N LEU A 134 -13.90 6.76 8.48
CA LEU A 134 -14.41 5.86 7.44
C LEU A 134 -15.49 6.53 6.60
N ARG A 135 -16.41 7.28 7.22
CA ARG A 135 -17.46 8.01 6.52
C ARG A 135 -16.89 9.07 5.58
N ASP A 136 -15.96 9.90 6.05
CA ASP A 136 -15.33 10.95 5.24
C ASP A 136 -14.52 10.32 4.08
N VAL A 137 -13.71 9.30 4.37
CA VAL A 137 -12.95 8.59 3.34
C VAL A 137 -13.88 7.96 2.30
N LEU A 138 -14.91 7.20 2.70
CA LEU A 138 -15.77 6.49 1.77
C LEU A 138 -16.71 7.39 0.96
N ASN A 139 -17.16 8.51 1.54
CA ASN A 139 -17.99 9.48 0.84
C ASN A 139 -17.24 10.17 -0.30
N ASN A 140 -15.92 10.36 -0.14
CA ASN A 140 -15.01 10.93 -1.15
C ASN A 140 -15.57 12.17 -1.85
N GLN A 141 -15.28 13.35 -1.28
CA GLN A 141 -15.83 14.65 -1.66
C GLN A 141 -15.97 14.84 -3.19
N ALA A 142 -17.22 15.01 -3.64
CA ALA A 142 -17.56 15.05 -5.07
C ALA A 142 -16.79 16.16 -5.83
N ASP A 143 -16.62 17.33 -5.22
CA ASP A 143 -15.91 18.47 -5.81
C ASP A 143 -14.43 18.16 -6.11
N LEU A 144 -13.82 17.23 -5.37
CA LEU A 144 -12.45 16.77 -5.56
C LEU A 144 -12.37 15.43 -6.30
N ASN A 145 -13.51 14.86 -6.70
CA ASN A 145 -13.61 13.50 -7.26
C ASN A 145 -14.33 13.49 -8.62
N PRO A 146 -13.79 14.18 -9.65
CA PRO A 146 -14.43 14.27 -10.98
C PRO A 146 -14.54 12.91 -11.69
N ASP A 147 -13.73 11.93 -11.30
CA ASP A 147 -13.74 10.57 -11.84
C ASP A 147 -14.71 9.62 -11.10
N ASN A 148 -15.45 10.13 -10.10
CA ASN A 148 -16.39 9.37 -9.27
C ASN A 148 -15.78 8.08 -8.69
N ILE A 149 -14.55 8.17 -8.17
CA ILE A 149 -13.83 7.04 -7.59
C ILE A 149 -14.53 6.58 -6.31
N GLN A 150 -14.99 5.33 -6.34
CA GLN A 150 -15.67 4.68 -5.24
C GLN A 150 -14.68 3.90 -4.37
N ARG A 151 -14.07 4.58 -3.38
CA ARG A 151 -13.01 4.02 -2.49
C ARG A 151 -13.45 2.78 -1.72
N GLN A 152 -12.70 1.69 -1.72
CA GLN A 152 -12.99 0.48 -0.95
C GLN A 152 -12.01 0.33 0.20
N ILE A 153 -12.50 -0.11 1.36
CA ILE A 153 -11.68 -0.31 2.56
C ILE A 153 -11.50 -1.81 2.80
N MET A 154 -10.24 -2.22 2.97
CA MET A 154 -9.86 -3.43 3.67
C MET A 154 -9.60 -3.08 5.13
N PHE A 155 -10.40 -3.64 6.04
CA PHE A 155 -10.25 -3.42 7.47
C PHE A 155 -9.30 -4.47 8.05
N ARG A 156 -8.12 -4.04 8.51
CA ARG A 156 -7.17 -4.91 9.19
C ARG A 156 -7.52 -4.97 10.67
N ILE A 157 -7.91 -6.15 11.13
CA ILE A 157 -8.19 -6.45 12.53
C ILE A 157 -6.86 -6.65 13.25
N GLY A 158 -6.55 -5.79 14.21
CA GLY A 158 -5.29 -5.86 14.95
C GLY A 158 -4.92 -4.54 15.58
N ARG A 159 -3.61 -4.36 15.76
CA ARG A 159 -2.99 -3.17 16.34
C ARG A 159 -2.10 -2.48 15.33
N SER A 160 -1.81 -1.20 15.56
CA SER A 160 -0.75 -0.49 14.83
C SER A 160 0.62 -0.96 15.31
N LEU A 161 1.64 -0.75 14.47
CA LEU A 161 3.05 -0.82 14.88
C LEU A 161 3.28 0.00 16.16
N ASP A 162 4.07 -0.55 17.10
CA ASP A 162 4.29 -0.05 18.46
C ASP A 162 3.06 -0.05 19.40
N GLY A 163 1.89 -0.49 18.91
CA GLY A 163 0.66 -0.65 19.68
C GLY A 163 0.59 -1.91 20.54
N GLY A 164 1.62 -2.74 20.51
CA GLY A 164 1.74 -3.95 21.31
C GLY A 164 1.78 -5.23 20.49
N TYR A 165 2.72 -6.10 20.83
CA TYR A 165 3.03 -7.34 20.11
C TYR A 165 2.57 -8.60 20.85
N GLU A 166 2.01 -8.42 22.05
CA GLU A 166 1.42 -9.48 22.85
C GLU A 166 0.20 -10.06 22.13
N ILE A 167 0.08 -11.38 22.06
CA ILE A 167 -1.10 -12.01 21.45
C ILE A 167 -2.34 -11.75 22.32
N PRO A 168 -3.57 -11.68 21.75
CA PRO A 168 -4.79 -11.49 22.56
C PRO A 168 -4.93 -12.59 23.63
N GLU A 169 -5.21 -12.21 24.89
CA GLU A 169 -5.25 -13.15 26.03
C GLU A 169 -6.45 -14.11 25.98
N ASP A 170 -7.55 -13.72 25.31
CA ASP A 170 -8.75 -14.53 25.13
C ASP A 170 -9.30 -14.37 23.70
N PHE A 171 -9.10 -15.40 22.87
CA PHE A 171 -9.51 -15.38 21.47
C PHE A 171 -11.04 -15.40 21.27
N ASP A 172 -11.81 -15.93 22.22
CA ASP A 172 -13.27 -15.94 22.13
C ASP A 172 -13.86 -14.56 22.39
N ILE A 173 -13.31 -13.84 23.37
CA ILE A 173 -13.65 -12.42 23.60
C ILE A 173 -13.18 -11.57 22.42
N TYR A 174 -11.96 -11.77 21.94
CA TYR A 174 -11.46 -11.03 20.76
C TYR A 174 -12.36 -11.22 19.54
N ALA A 175 -12.81 -12.46 19.25
CA ALA A 175 -13.76 -12.72 18.18
C ALA A 175 -15.12 -12.01 18.40
N LYS A 176 -15.60 -11.87 19.64
CA LYS A 176 -16.81 -11.09 19.96
C LYS A 176 -16.62 -9.58 19.73
N LEU A 177 -15.43 -9.03 20.00
CA LEU A 177 -15.09 -7.65 19.65
C LEU A 177 -15.13 -7.45 18.12
N VAL A 178 -14.54 -8.38 17.36
CA VAL A 178 -14.62 -8.37 15.89
C VAL A 178 -16.07 -8.48 15.42
N LYS A 179 -16.89 -9.33 16.05
CA LYS A 179 -18.33 -9.42 15.77
C LYS A 179 -19.02 -8.05 15.84
N ALA A 180 -18.69 -7.26 16.86
CA ALA A 180 -19.24 -5.92 17.02
C ALA A 180 -18.82 -4.98 15.87
N LEU A 181 -17.56 -5.06 15.42
CA LEU A 181 -17.08 -4.30 14.26
C LEU A 181 -17.76 -4.69 12.96
N VAL A 182 -17.89 -5.99 12.68
CA VAL A 182 -18.57 -6.47 11.46
C VAL A 182 -20.04 -6.06 11.47
N ASN A 183 -20.72 -6.21 12.61
CA ASN A 183 -22.09 -5.71 12.76
C ASN A 183 -22.19 -4.22 12.46
N ARG A 184 -21.23 -3.41 12.93
CA ARG A 184 -21.26 -1.95 12.71
C ARG A 184 -20.92 -1.56 11.27
N TYR A 185 -19.81 -2.05 10.72
CA TYR A 185 -19.23 -1.56 9.47
C TYR A 185 -19.57 -2.41 8.23
N ALA A 186 -20.07 -3.63 8.41
CA ALA A 186 -20.52 -4.46 7.30
C ALA A 186 -22.06 -4.57 7.22
N VAL A 187 -22.73 -4.75 8.36
CA VAL A 187 -24.19 -4.96 8.39
C VAL A 187 -24.96 -3.64 8.56
N ASN A 188 -24.60 -2.84 9.57
CA ASN A 188 -25.31 -1.62 9.95
C ASN A 188 -24.64 -0.33 9.47
N TYR A 189 -23.76 -0.42 8.47
CA TYR A 189 -22.93 0.69 8.00
C TYR A 189 -23.76 1.94 7.61
N ALA A 190 -24.95 1.73 7.05
CA ALA A 190 -25.84 2.82 6.65
C ALA A 190 -26.35 3.63 7.86
N ASN A 191 -26.53 2.99 9.02
CA ASN A 191 -27.00 3.65 10.25
C ASN A 191 -25.97 4.64 10.81
N ILE A 192 -24.70 4.47 10.45
CA ILE A 192 -23.60 5.38 10.81
C ILE A 192 -23.21 6.29 9.64
N GLY A 193 -24.04 6.34 8.60
CA GLY A 193 -23.88 7.25 7.46
C GLY A 193 -22.74 6.90 6.50
N MET A 194 -22.25 5.65 6.52
CA MET A 194 -21.33 5.19 5.49
C MET A 194 -22.10 4.89 4.19
N PRO A 195 -21.56 5.23 3.02
CA PRO A 195 -22.24 5.00 1.75
C PRO A 195 -22.22 3.52 1.32
N LYS A 196 -21.36 2.69 1.93
CA LYS A 196 -21.21 1.26 1.63
C LYS A 196 -20.57 0.49 2.78
N LYS A 197 -20.86 -0.82 2.81
CA LYS A 197 -20.25 -1.77 3.75
C LYS A 197 -18.77 -2.01 3.48
N ILE A 198 -18.05 -2.39 4.54
CA ILE A 198 -16.74 -3.03 4.45
C ILE A 198 -16.92 -4.50 4.09
N ILE A 199 -16.20 -4.94 3.06
CA ILE A 199 -16.26 -6.31 2.55
C ILE A 199 -15.01 -7.10 2.92
N TYR A 200 -13.83 -6.48 2.88
CA TYR A 200 -12.56 -7.15 3.15
C TYR A 200 -12.16 -7.01 4.62
N TRP A 201 -11.96 -8.15 5.28
CA TRP A 201 -11.53 -8.25 6.67
C TRP A 201 -10.25 -9.08 6.74
N GLU A 202 -9.14 -8.42 7.05
CA GLU A 202 -7.83 -9.06 7.21
C GLU A 202 -7.55 -9.31 8.69
N VAL A 203 -7.15 -10.53 9.04
CA VAL A 203 -6.86 -10.92 10.42
C VAL A 203 -5.36 -10.82 10.70
N TRP A 204 -5.02 -9.89 11.60
CA TRP A 204 -3.67 -9.59 12.09
C TRP A 204 -2.71 -9.02 11.03
N ASN A 205 -1.44 -8.90 11.39
CA ASN A 205 -0.34 -8.45 10.55
C ASN A 205 0.95 -9.20 10.91
N GLU A 206 1.66 -9.75 9.93
CA GLU A 206 2.97 -10.39 10.07
C GLU A 206 3.13 -11.31 11.29
N PRO A 207 2.24 -12.31 11.50
CA PRO A 207 2.38 -13.20 12.66
C PRO A 207 3.61 -14.12 12.58
N ASP A 208 4.30 -14.13 11.45
CA ASP A 208 5.58 -14.79 11.22
C ASP A 208 6.79 -13.96 11.69
N LEU A 209 6.56 -12.72 12.14
CA LEU A 209 7.52 -11.86 12.82
C LEU A 209 7.16 -11.72 14.30
N LEU A 210 8.06 -12.17 15.18
CA LEU A 210 7.77 -12.28 16.61
C LEU A 210 7.59 -10.93 17.33
N PHE A 211 8.02 -9.83 16.69
CA PHE A 211 7.76 -8.48 17.16
C PHE A 211 6.38 -7.92 16.76
N PHE A 212 5.62 -8.64 15.93
CA PHE A 212 4.20 -8.38 15.65
C PHE A 212 3.28 -9.46 16.24
N TRP A 213 3.83 -10.63 16.58
CA TRP A 213 3.11 -11.72 17.21
C TRP A 213 4.05 -12.46 18.16
N ASN A 214 3.99 -12.13 19.44
CA ASN A 214 4.96 -12.62 20.43
C ASN A 214 4.69 -14.08 20.87
N SER A 215 4.76 -15.01 19.91
CA SER A 215 4.73 -16.45 20.11
C SER A 215 5.35 -17.15 18.89
N ASP A 216 6.23 -18.11 19.14
CA ASP A 216 6.85 -19.00 18.13
C ASP A 216 5.98 -20.23 17.79
N ASP A 217 4.72 -20.26 18.25
CA ASP A 217 3.77 -21.33 17.99
C ASP A 217 2.75 -20.86 16.95
N PRO A 218 2.87 -21.31 15.68
CA PRO A 218 1.95 -20.94 14.61
C PRO A 218 0.51 -21.37 14.89
N GLN A 219 0.28 -22.42 15.70
CA GLN A 219 -1.07 -22.91 16.01
C GLN A 219 -1.90 -21.85 16.76
N LYS A 220 -1.26 -20.97 17.54
CA LYS A 220 -1.97 -19.88 18.20
C LYS A 220 -2.53 -18.88 17.19
N TYR A 221 -1.76 -18.54 16.14
CA TYR A 221 -2.28 -17.69 15.08
C TYR A 221 -3.43 -18.39 14.34
N TYR A 222 -3.30 -19.68 14.05
CA TYR A 222 -4.35 -20.45 13.38
C TYR A 222 -5.66 -20.48 14.17
N ALA A 223 -5.56 -20.67 15.49
CA ALA A 223 -6.71 -20.67 16.40
C ALA A 223 -7.39 -19.29 16.49
N LEU A 224 -6.61 -18.20 16.54
CA LEU A 224 -7.14 -16.84 16.46
C LEU A 224 -7.87 -16.62 15.12
N TYR A 225 -7.19 -16.95 14.02
CA TYR A 225 -7.74 -16.81 12.67
C TYR A 225 -9.08 -17.53 12.54
N GLU A 226 -9.13 -18.82 12.90
CA GLU A 226 -10.35 -19.63 12.83
C GLU A 226 -11.52 -19.01 13.60
N LYS A 227 -11.32 -18.65 14.87
CA LYS A 227 -12.38 -18.07 15.72
C LYS A 227 -12.90 -16.76 15.12
N VAL A 228 -11.99 -15.90 14.68
CA VAL A 228 -12.33 -14.60 14.09
C VAL A 228 -13.12 -14.79 12.79
N VAL A 229 -12.60 -15.55 11.82
CA VAL A 229 -13.24 -15.63 10.50
C VAL A 229 -14.57 -16.37 10.53
N ARG A 230 -14.74 -17.37 11.41
CA ARG A 230 -16.03 -18.05 11.60
C ARG A 230 -17.09 -17.08 12.13
N VAL A 231 -16.72 -16.21 13.08
CA VAL A 231 -17.62 -15.18 13.59
C VAL A 231 -17.96 -14.13 12.52
N ILE A 232 -16.98 -13.69 11.73
CA ILE A 232 -17.22 -12.75 10.62
C ILE A 232 -18.24 -13.37 9.65
N LYS A 233 -18.00 -14.60 9.18
CA LYS A 233 -18.91 -15.30 8.25
C LYS A 233 -20.29 -15.59 8.81
N ALA A 234 -20.41 -15.76 10.13
CA ALA A 234 -21.71 -15.94 10.78
C ALA A 234 -22.53 -14.64 10.82
N VAL A 235 -21.87 -13.47 10.89
CA VAL A 235 -22.55 -12.16 10.86
C VAL A 235 -22.83 -11.71 9.43
N ASP A 236 -21.85 -11.86 8.54
CA ASP A 236 -21.91 -11.41 7.15
C ASP A 236 -21.33 -12.51 6.24
N PRO A 237 -22.16 -13.41 5.68
CA PRO A 237 -21.71 -14.48 4.80
C PRO A 237 -20.97 -13.98 3.54
N ASP A 238 -21.27 -12.76 3.09
CA ASP A 238 -20.68 -12.14 1.91
C ASP A 238 -19.32 -11.47 2.21
N ALA A 239 -18.94 -11.34 3.48
CA ALA A 239 -17.64 -10.79 3.85
C ALA A 239 -16.51 -11.63 3.24
N LYS A 240 -15.49 -10.96 2.70
CA LYS A 240 -14.24 -11.58 2.29
C LYS A 240 -13.30 -11.61 3.48
N VAL A 241 -12.91 -12.81 3.93
CA VAL A 241 -12.01 -13.00 5.06
C VAL A 241 -10.67 -13.57 4.62
N GLY A 242 -9.59 -13.10 5.25
CA GLY A 242 -8.24 -13.47 4.86
C GLY A 242 -7.20 -13.02 5.86
N GLY A 243 -5.96 -13.41 5.58
CA GLY A 243 -4.78 -13.22 6.42
C GLY A 243 -3.57 -13.82 5.70
N ALA A 244 -2.35 -13.67 6.19
CA ALA A 244 -1.99 -13.15 7.51
C ALA A 244 -1.19 -11.84 7.45
N GLY A 245 -1.05 -11.27 6.25
CA GLY A 245 -0.06 -10.23 5.98
C GLY A 245 1.34 -10.75 6.28
N ILE A 246 1.70 -11.96 5.83
CA ILE A 246 3.00 -12.56 6.17
C ILE A 246 4.17 -11.74 5.63
N SER A 247 5.27 -11.67 6.37
CA SER A 247 6.47 -10.96 5.93
C SER A 247 7.37 -11.84 5.04
N PHE A 248 7.48 -13.13 5.34
CA PHE A 248 8.34 -14.07 4.63
C PHE A 248 7.64 -14.75 3.44
N SER A 249 7.18 -13.95 2.48
CA SER A 249 6.35 -14.36 1.34
C SER A 249 6.98 -15.38 0.37
N ASN A 250 8.29 -15.62 0.46
CA ASN A 250 8.98 -16.64 -0.33
C ASN A 250 9.32 -17.93 0.46
N ASN A 251 8.71 -18.14 1.63
CA ASN A 251 8.96 -19.30 2.50
C ASN A 251 8.03 -20.49 2.19
N ALA A 252 8.08 -21.03 0.96
CA ALA A 252 7.30 -22.23 0.60
C ALA A 252 7.62 -23.40 1.53
N GLY A 253 6.59 -24.12 1.98
CA GLY A 253 6.72 -25.21 2.95
C GLY A 253 6.73 -24.75 4.41
N GLY A 254 6.88 -23.45 4.67
CA GLY A 254 6.86 -22.87 6.02
C GLY A 254 5.48 -22.85 6.67
N ASP A 255 5.46 -22.67 7.99
CA ASP A 255 4.24 -22.76 8.79
C ASP A 255 3.20 -21.71 8.42
N TYR A 256 3.59 -20.47 8.14
CA TYR A 256 2.63 -19.40 7.85
C TYR A 256 2.13 -19.36 6.38
N ILE A 257 2.63 -20.25 5.51
CA ILE A 257 2.08 -20.47 4.17
C ILE A 257 1.46 -21.87 4.09
N ASP A 258 2.30 -22.90 3.97
CA ASP A 258 1.88 -24.27 3.73
C ASP A 258 1.22 -24.90 4.96
N GLY A 259 1.75 -24.63 6.16
CA GLY A 259 1.15 -25.06 7.43
C GLY A 259 -0.24 -24.46 7.64
N PHE A 260 -0.38 -23.15 7.39
CA PHE A 260 -1.64 -22.41 7.50
C PHE A 260 -2.68 -22.89 6.48
N PHE A 261 -2.29 -23.08 5.22
CA PHE A 261 -3.20 -23.62 4.20
C PHE A 261 -3.64 -25.04 4.54
N ARG A 262 -2.73 -25.90 5.02
CA ARG A 262 -3.07 -27.25 5.50
C ARG A 262 -4.07 -27.19 6.64
N TYR A 263 -3.84 -26.31 7.62
CA TYR A 263 -4.76 -26.12 8.74
C TYR A 263 -6.15 -25.67 8.28
N CYS A 264 -6.22 -24.64 7.44
CA CYS A 264 -7.51 -24.15 6.93
C CYS A 264 -8.25 -25.23 6.12
N LYS A 265 -7.52 -25.99 5.31
CA LYS A 265 -8.08 -27.08 4.52
C LYS A 265 -8.62 -28.21 5.39
N ASN A 266 -7.86 -28.67 6.39
CA ASN A 266 -8.22 -29.80 7.23
C ASN A 266 -9.38 -29.47 8.18
N ASN A 267 -9.46 -28.22 8.65
CA ASN A 267 -10.49 -27.77 9.58
C ASN A 267 -11.67 -27.05 8.90
N ASN A 268 -11.71 -26.98 7.57
CA ASN A 268 -12.73 -26.25 6.81
C ASN A 268 -12.88 -24.79 7.31
N VAL A 269 -11.75 -24.11 7.47
CA VAL A 269 -11.71 -22.69 7.86
C VAL A 269 -11.85 -21.84 6.58
N PRO A 270 -12.80 -20.88 6.53
CA PRO A 270 -12.95 -19.98 5.39
C PRO A 270 -11.66 -19.20 5.09
N LEU A 271 -11.26 -19.16 3.82
CA LEU A 271 -10.12 -18.39 3.32
C LEU A 271 -10.45 -17.84 1.92
N ASP A 272 -11.05 -16.64 1.88
CA ASP A 272 -11.44 -15.99 0.62
C ASP A 272 -10.24 -15.33 -0.07
N PHE A 273 -9.31 -14.80 0.73
CA PHE A 273 -8.04 -14.27 0.26
C PHE A 273 -6.89 -14.64 1.19
N PHE A 274 -5.70 -14.80 0.64
CA PHE A 274 -4.46 -14.87 1.40
C PHE A 274 -3.66 -13.59 1.19
N SER A 275 -3.22 -12.98 2.28
CA SER A 275 -2.45 -11.73 2.28
C SER A 275 -1.00 -11.93 2.69
N TRP A 276 -0.12 -11.19 2.03
CA TRP A 276 1.33 -11.32 2.13
C TRP A 276 2.03 -9.99 1.79
N HIS A 277 3.27 -9.80 2.24
CA HIS A 277 4.02 -8.56 2.05
C HIS A 277 5.17 -8.72 1.04
N GLY A 278 5.38 -7.70 0.21
CA GLY A 278 6.27 -7.70 -0.94
C GLY A 278 7.44 -6.73 -0.82
N TYR A 279 8.05 -6.61 0.37
CA TYR A 279 9.29 -5.86 0.53
C TYR A 279 10.46 -6.65 -0.04
N VAL A 280 11.26 -6.02 -0.91
CA VAL A 280 12.31 -6.72 -1.64
C VAL A 280 13.70 -6.27 -1.18
N ASP A 281 14.29 -7.04 -0.27
CA ASP A 281 15.63 -6.80 0.30
C ASP A 281 16.76 -6.85 -0.75
N THR A 282 16.53 -7.53 -1.87
CA THR A 282 17.43 -7.58 -3.03
C THR A 282 17.54 -6.25 -3.78
N GLY A 283 16.59 -5.33 -3.59
CA GLY A 283 16.43 -4.12 -4.38
C GLY A 283 15.89 -4.35 -5.80
N ASP A 284 15.41 -5.57 -6.11
CA ASP A 284 14.91 -5.93 -7.44
C ASP A 284 13.38 -6.02 -7.48
N PRO A 285 12.66 -5.06 -8.11
CA PRO A 285 11.20 -5.08 -8.17
C PRO A 285 10.63 -6.34 -8.87
N GLN A 286 11.42 -7.05 -9.67
CA GLN A 286 10.96 -8.28 -10.33
C GLN A 286 10.75 -9.45 -9.36
N ASN A 287 11.37 -9.46 -8.17
CA ASN A 287 11.16 -10.53 -7.20
C ASN A 287 9.72 -10.60 -6.66
N ILE A 288 8.89 -9.57 -6.87
CA ILE A 288 7.44 -9.65 -6.65
C ILE A 288 6.79 -10.79 -7.46
N ILE A 289 7.34 -11.13 -8.63
CA ILE A 289 6.89 -12.27 -9.43
C ILE A 289 7.24 -13.58 -8.74
N ASP A 290 8.45 -13.70 -8.18
CA ASP A 290 8.89 -14.91 -7.48
C ASP A 290 8.00 -15.17 -6.26
N MET A 291 7.79 -14.15 -5.43
CA MET A 291 6.90 -14.23 -4.26
C MET A 291 5.46 -14.58 -4.68
N GLY A 292 4.89 -13.87 -5.66
CA GLY A 292 3.53 -14.18 -6.15
C GLY A 292 3.39 -15.59 -6.73
N ASN A 293 4.44 -16.11 -7.39
CA ASN A 293 4.46 -17.49 -7.91
C ASN A 293 4.53 -18.52 -6.79
N THR A 294 5.33 -18.27 -5.75
CA THR A 294 5.43 -19.11 -4.55
C THR A 294 4.05 -19.22 -3.89
N ILE A 295 3.40 -18.08 -3.61
CA ILE A 295 2.06 -18.06 -3.03
C ILE A 295 1.04 -18.77 -3.92
N GLN A 296 1.02 -18.48 -5.23
CA GLN A 296 0.13 -19.15 -6.18
C GLN A 296 0.31 -20.66 -6.18
N LYS A 297 1.56 -21.14 -6.15
CA LYS A 297 1.88 -22.56 -6.13
C LYS A 297 1.35 -23.21 -4.86
N SER A 298 1.61 -22.64 -3.69
CA SER A 298 1.12 -23.18 -2.42
C SER A 298 -0.41 -23.17 -2.35
N LEU A 299 -1.09 -22.09 -2.76
CA LEU A 299 -2.56 -22.06 -2.86
C LEU A 299 -3.11 -23.21 -3.71
N ARG A 300 -2.50 -23.47 -4.88
CA ARG A 300 -2.89 -24.59 -5.76
C ARG A 300 -2.67 -25.94 -5.10
N THR A 301 -1.53 -26.15 -4.44
CA THR A 301 -1.17 -27.40 -3.74
C THR A 301 -2.25 -27.82 -2.73
N TYR A 302 -2.81 -26.87 -1.97
CA TYR A 302 -3.84 -27.16 -0.96
C TYR A 302 -5.29 -26.97 -1.46
N GLY A 303 -5.48 -26.71 -2.76
CA GLY A 303 -6.81 -26.65 -3.40
C GLY A 303 -7.53 -25.31 -3.28
N PHE A 304 -6.83 -24.23 -2.91
CA PHE A 304 -7.36 -22.85 -2.81
C PHE A 304 -7.30 -22.12 -4.15
N THR A 305 -7.76 -22.75 -5.23
CA THR A 305 -7.62 -22.22 -6.60
C THR A 305 -8.45 -20.97 -6.89
N LYS A 306 -9.49 -20.71 -6.08
CA LYS A 306 -10.36 -19.53 -6.17
C LYS A 306 -9.99 -18.42 -5.17
N THR A 307 -9.11 -18.70 -4.22
CA THR A 307 -8.67 -17.73 -3.20
C THR A 307 -7.89 -16.61 -3.88
N GLU A 308 -8.19 -15.36 -3.51
CA GLU A 308 -7.47 -14.17 -3.95
C GLU A 308 -6.08 -14.14 -3.30
N SER A 309 -5.07 -13.67 -4.02
CA SER A 309 -3.71 -13.45 -3.50
C SER A 309 -3.45 -11.96 -3.44
N ILE A 310 -3.36 -11.39 -2.24
CA ILE A 310 -3.31 -9.94 -2.03
C ILE A 310 -1.98 -9.53 -1.41
N CYS A 311 -1.23 -8.67 -2.09
CA CYS A 311 0.01 -8.09 -1.55
C CYS A 311 -0.34 -6.88 -0.66
N THR A 312 -0.60 -7.09 0.63
CA THR A 312 -1.16 -6.07 1.53
C THR A 312 -0.16 -5.03 2.01
N GLU A 313 1.14 -5.26 1.81
CA GLU A 313 2.17 -4.23 1.90
C GLU A 313 3.23 -4.47 0.84
N TRP A 314 3.74 -3.41 0.24
CA TRP A 314 4.96 -3.44 -0.57
C TRP A 314 5.57 -2.04 -0.65
N ASN A 315 6.90 -1.97 -0.66
CA ASN A 315 7.70 -0.80 -0.97
C ASN A 315 9.11 -1.27 -1.37
N SER A 316 10.01 -0.37 -1.73
CA SER A 316 11.42 -0.67 -1.99
C SER A 316 12.23 -0.95 -0.71
N SER A 317 11.71 -0.63 0.47
CA SER A 317 12.33 -0.95 1.76
C SER A 317 11.30 -1.07 2.87
N PRO A 318 11.45 -2.04 3.78
CA PRO A 318 10.72 -2.09 5.05
C PRO A 318 11.42 -1.29 6.17
N PHE A 319 12.67 -0.85 5.96
CA PHE A 319 13.51 -0.29 7.02
C PHE A 319 13.38 1.22 7.11
N GLY A 320 12.91 1.72 8.26
CA GLY A 320 12.62 3.14 8.46
C GLY A 320 13.82 3.96 8.92
N SER A 321 14.24 4.93 8.12
CA SER A 321 15.21 5.96 8.49
C SER A 321 14.98 7.23 7.66
N ARG A 322 15.56 8.37 8.06
CA ARG A 322 15.52 9.60 7.26
C ARG A 322 16.05 9.38 5.83
N ASN A 323 17.02 8.50 5.66
CA ASN A 323 17.59 8.15 4.36
C ASN A 323 16.60 7.36 3.51
N THR A 324 16.04 6.25 4.04
CA THR A 324 15.09 5.43 3.25
C THR A 324 13.82 6.20 2.95
N PHE A 325 13.31 7.00 3.88
CA PHE A 325 12.14 7.84 3.60
C PHE A 325 12.40 8.84 2.47
N THR A 326 13.60 9.41 2.39
CA THR A 326 13.99 10.26 1.25
C THR A 326 14.05 9.45 -0.04
N LYS A 327 14.74 8.30 -0.02
CA LYS A 327 14.92 7.44 -1.19
C LYS A 327 13.57 7.02 -1.79
N VAL A 328 12.59 6.64 -0.96
CA VAL A 328 11.25 6.22 -1.46
C VAL A 328 10.43 7.34 -2.10
N GLN A 329 10.88 8.59 -2.05
CA GLN A 329 10.22 9.73 -2.71
C GLN A 329 10.92 10.16 -4.02
N SER A 330 12.09 9.58 -4.31
CA SER A 330 12.94 9.93 -5.46
C SER A 330 12.40 9.43 -6.80
N ALA A 331 12.92 9.98 -7.91
CA ALA A 331 12.60 9.49 -9.26
C ALA A 331 13.04 8.03 -9.48
N LYS A 332 14.08 7.58 -8.76
CA LYS A 332 14.50 6.17 -8.76
C LYS A 332 13.43 5.26 -8.17
N ASN A 333 12.78 5.66 -7.06
CA ASN A 333 11.67 4.88 -6.51
C ASN A 333 10.42 4.95 -7.39
N ALA A 334 10.17 6.08 -8.05
CA ALA A 334 9.09 6.17 -9.03
C ALA A 334 9.22 5.10 -10.14
N ALA A 335 10.44 4.86 -10.62
CA ALA A 335 10.74 3.78 -11.57
C ALA A 335 10.61 2.38 -10.96
N TYR A 336 10.98 2.19 -9.69
CA TYR A 336 10.71 0.95 -8.94
C TYR A 336 9.21 0.67 -8.88
N ILE A 337 8.40 1.65 -8.44
CA ILE A 337 6.94 1.57 -8.33
C ILE A 337 6.31 1.19 -9.67
N ALA A 338 6.62 1.92 -10.75
CA ALA A 338 6.06 1.65 -12.06
C ALA A 338 6.44 0.24 -12.57
N SER A 339 7.68 -0.19 -12.33
CA SER A 339 8.12 -1.55 -12.67
C SER A 339 7.36 -2.61 -11.87
N SER A 340 7.22 -2.44 -10.56
CA SER A 340 6.46 -3.35 -9.68
C SER A 340 4.99 -3.46 -10.09
N LEU A 341 4.33 -2.33 -10.37
CA LEU A 341 2.94 -2.30 -10.86
C LEU A 341 2.77 -3.05 -12.18
N ILE A 342 3.75 -2.98 -13.09
CA ILE A 342 3.77 -3.75 -14.34
C ILE A 342 4.05 -5.23 -14.06
N TYR A 343 5.04 -5.56 -13.23
CA TYR A 343 5.37 -6.96 -12.89
C TYR A 343 4.21 -7.69 -12.24
N MET A 344 3.49 -7.01 -11.36
CA MET A 344 2.28 -7.53 -10.73
C MET A 344 1.23 -7.93 -11.77
N GLN A 345 1.20 -7.35 -12.97
CA GLN A 345 0.30 -7.79 -14.04
C GLN A 345 0.60 -9.21 -14.54
N TYR A 346 1.80 -9.74 -14.33
CA TYR A 346 2.23 -11.04 -14.86
C TYR A 346 2.40 -12.13 -13.79
N THR A 347 1.86 -11.92 -12.59
CA THR A 347 1.85 -12.90 -11.50
C THR A 347 0.50 -12.86 -10.77
N LYS A 348 0.18 -13.85 -9.93
CA LYS A 348 -1.07 -13.88 -9.15
C LYS A 348 -0.98 -12.94 -7.94
N VAL A 349 -1.09 -11.66 -8.24
CA VAL A 349 -1.39 -10.57 -7.31
C VAL A 349 -2.72 -9.99 -7.75
N ASP A 350 -3.80 -10.37 -7.07
CA ASP A 350 -5.16 -9.98 -7.42
C ASP A 350 -5.44 -8.52 -7.00
N LEU A 351 -4.88 -8.11 -5.86
CA LEU A 351 -4.89 -6.74 -5.34
C LEU A 351 -3.55 -6.46 -4.64
N ALA A 352 -3.14 -5.20 -4.54
CA ALA A 352 -1.96 -4.80 -3.78
C ALA A 352 -2.13 -3.45 -3.09
N HIS A 353 -1.42 -3.26 -1.97
CA HIS A 353 -1.41 -2.03 -1.19
C HIS A 353 0.03 -1.57 -0.93
N TYR A 354 0.41 -0.45 -1.54
CA TYR A 354 1.72 0.14 -1.30
C TYR A 354 1.78 0.75 0.11
N TYR A 355 2.88 0.53 0.82
CA TYR A 355 3.10 1.08 2.16
C TYR A 355 4.04 2.30 2.07
N ARG A 356 3.56 3.54 2.13
CA ARG A 356 2.16 3.98 2.33
C ARG A 356 1.82 5.23 1.52
N GLY A 357 0.54 5.48 1.33
CA GLY A 357 0.02 6.47 0.40
C GLY A 357 -0.13 7.89 0.96
N ASP A 358 -0.02 8.09 2.26
CA ASP A 358 -0.23 9.39 2.92
C ASP A 358 1.08 10.18 3.13
N GLY A 359 1.06 11.20 4.00
CA GLY A 359 2.22 12.04 4.31
C GLY A 359 3.09 11.55 5.47
N LEU A 360 2.85 10.34 6.00
CA LEU A 360 3.65 9.79 7.09
C LEU A 360 5.05 9.36 6.58
N SER A 361 5.92 8.89 7.48
CA SER A 361 7.09 8.09 7.15
C SER A 361 6.79 7.01 6.09
N PHE A 362 7.69 6.86 5.11
CA PHE A 362 7.49 6.12 3.84
C PHE A 362 6.42 6.66 2.88
N GLY A 363 5.75 7.73 3.25
CA GLY A 363 4.63 8.32 2.52
C GLY A 363 4.99 8.85 1.14
N LEU A 364 3.97 8.91 0.28
CA LEU A 364 4.05 9.44 -1.08
C LEU A 364 4.09 10.98 -1.12
N PHE A 365 3.97 11.66 0.01
CA PHE A 365 3.88 13.12 0.09
C PHE A 365 4.90 13.69 1.08
N ASN A 366 5.39 14.90 0.82
CA ASN A 366 6.39 15.56 1.64
C ASN A 366 6.15 17.07 1.73
N ASP A 367 6.93 17.74 2.59
CA ASP A 367 6.72 19.14 2.95
C ASP A 367 7.70 20.09 2.24
N GLN A 368 8.16 19.72 1.03
CA GLN A 368 9.14 20.53 0.32
C GLN A 368 8.52 21.83 -0.21
N PRO A 369 9.23 22.97 -0.17
CA PRO A 369 8.79 24.18 -0.85
C PRO A 369 8.93 24.04 -2.37
N ASN A 370 8.07 24.72 -3.11
CA ASN A 370 8.16 24.75 -4.57
C ASN A 370 9.46 25.46 -5.01
N PRO A 371 10.26 24.84 -5.91
CA PRO A 371 11.54 25.42 -6.36
C PRO A 371 11.41 26.78 -7.06
N LYS A 372 10.26 27.04 -7.70
CA LYS A 372 9.97 28.31 -8.42
C LYS A 372 9.30 29.34 -7.53
N ASN A 373 8.50 28.91 -6.56
CA ASN A 373 7.84 29.80 -5.61
C ASN A 373 7.83 29.16 -4.22
N PRO A 374 8.84 29.46 -3.38
CA PRO A 374 8.97 28.85 -2.05
C PRO A 374 7.78 29.08 -1.10
N ASN A 375 6.89 30.04 -1.41
CA ASN A 375 5.66 30.29 -0.66
C ASN A 375 4.54 29.28 -0.96
N ILE A 376 4.70 28.45 -1.99
CA ILE A 376 3.78 27.36 -2.36
C ILE A 376 4.48 26.04 -2.02
N ARG A 377 3.79 25.09 -1.39
CA ARG A 377 4.37 23.76 -1.10
C ARG A 377 4.32 22.87 -2.34
N ASN A 378 5.37 22.07 -2.56
CA ASN A 378 5.35 20.97 -3.53
C ASN A 378 4.30 19.97 -3.07
N PHE A 379 3.33 19.74 -3.93
CA PHE A 379 2.11 19.04 -3.58
C PHE A 379 2.26 17.51 -3.70
N CYS A 380 3.30 17.01 -4.36
CA CYS A 380 3.50 15.57 -4.59
C CYS A 380 4.98 15.20 -4.75
N THR A 381 5.30 13.91 -4.61
CA THR A 381 6.64 13.35 -4.88
C THR A 381 6.69 12.68 -6.26
N TYR A 382 7.88 12.31 -6.74
CA TYR A 382 8.00 11.53 -7.98
C TYR A 382 7.31 10.16 -7.86
N SER A 383 7.33 9.56 -6.67
CA SER A 383 6.63 8.32 -6.38
C SER A 383 5.11 8.46 -6.51
N ALA A 384 4.53 9.56 -5.99
CA ALA A 384 3.12 9.87 -6.19
C ALA A 384 2.77 10.04 -7.68
N GLN A 385 3.62 10.75 -8.45
CA GLN A 385 3.44 10.89 -9.89
C GLN A 385 3.42 9.53 -10.61
N SER A 386 4.17 8.53 -10.12
CA SER A 386 4.19 7.17 -10.68
C SER A 386 2.82 6.50 -10.58
N PHE A 387 2.15 6.63 -9.43
CA PHE A 387 0.75 6.20 -9.26
C PHE A 387 -0.19 6.97 -10.20
N GLY A 388 0.00 8.29 -10.32
CA GLY A 388 -0.77 9.12 -11.26
C GLY A 388 -0.63 8.69 -12.73
N LEU A 389 0.57 8.28 -13.16
CA LEU A 389 0.79 7.74 -14.51
C LEU A 389 0.14 6.36 -14.67
N PHE A 390 0.26 5.46 -13.69
CA PHE A 390 -0.38 4.14 -13.73
C PHE A 390 -1.92 4.27 -13.76
N ALA A 391 -2.49 5.24 -13.04
CA ALA A 391 -3.94 5.50 -13.07
C ALA A 391 -4.46 5.85 -14.48
N LYS A 392 -3.62 6.40 -15.37
CA LYS A 392 -4.00 6.61 -16.77
C LYS A 392 -4.12 5.30 -17.55
N MET A 393 -3.34 4.28 -17.20
CA MET A 393 -3.43 2.95 -17.80
C MET A 393 -4.79 2.28 -17.48
N LEU A 394 -5.39 2.56 -16.32
CA LEU A 394 -6.72 2.07 -15.96
C LEU A 394 -7.84 2.60 -16.88
N LYS A 395 -7.62 3.72 -17.58
CA LYS A 395 -8.56 4.27 -18.58
C LYS A 395 -8.43 3.58 -19.96
N THR A 396 -7.43 2.75 -20.15
CA THR A 396 -7.19 1.93 -21.35
C THR A 396 -6.92 0.50 -20.89
N PRO A 397 -7.86 -0.22 -20.26
CA PRO A 397 -7.48 -1.34 -19.38
C PRO A 397 -7.08 -2.63 -20.11
N TYR A 398 -7.19 -2.73 -21.43
CA TYR A 398 -6.92 -3.98 -22.15
C TYR A 398 -5.45 -4.09 -22.55
N ILE A 399 -4.71 -5.01 -21.93
CA ILE A 399 -3.28 -5.25 -22.18
C ILE A 399 -3.07 -5.82 -23.59
N LEU A 400 -2.18 -5.18 -24.36
CA LEU A 400 -1.77 -5.64 -25.69
C LEU A 400 -0.72 -6.76 -25.60
N SER A 401 -0.84 -7.75 -26.48
CA SER A 401 0.17 -8.80 -26.62
C SER A 401 1.47 -8.22 -27.13
N GLY A 402 2.57 -8.54 -26.46
CA GLY A 402 3.92 -8.15 -26.86
C GLY A 402 4.96 -9.10 -26.28
N HIS A 403 6.22 -8.93 -26.71
CA HIS A 403 7.31 -9.71 -26.15
C HIS A 403 7.61 -9.22 -24.72
N LYS A 404 7.28 -10.04 -23.73
CA LYS A 404 7.63 -9.81 -22.32
C LYS A 404 9.14 -9.94 -22.14
N ASP A 405 9.84 -8.81 -22.11
CA ASP A 405 11.29 -8.74 -21.91
C ASP A 405 11.64 -8.02 -20.62
N PHE A 406 12.22 -8.75 -19.66
CA PHE A 406 12.74 -8.20 -18.40
C PHE A 406 14.26 -8.33 -18.30
N SER A 407 14.95 -8.53 -19.43
CA SER A 407 16.40 -8.75 -19.47
C SER A 407 17.21 -7.45 -19.30
N THR A 408 16.56 -6.30 -19.12
CA THR A 408 17.19 -4.98 -19.02
C THR A 408 16.59 -4.20 -17.84
N GLY A 409 17.03 -2.96 -17.62
CA GLY A 409 16.36 -2.05 -16.66
C GLY A 409 14.98 -1.55 -17.11
N LEU A 410 14.63 -1.72 -18.40
CA LEU A 410 13.35 -1.28 -18.95
C LEU A 410 12.25 -2.29 -18.71
N THR A 411 11.12 -1.81 -18.18
CA THR A 411 9.86 -2.53 -18.06
C THR A 411 8.78 -1.73 -18.80
N VAL A 412 8.12 -2.34 -19.78
CA VAL A 412 7.15 -1.64 -20.64
C VAL A 412 5.83 -2.41 -20.71
N LEU A 413 4.72 -1.69 -20.58
CA LEU A 413 3.37 -2.22 -20.72
C LEU A 413 2.56 -1.32 -21.65
N ALA A 414 1.86 -1.89 -22.61
CA ALA A 414 0.94 -1.18 -23.50
C ALA A 414 -0.48 -1.67 -23.30
N THR A 415 -1.42 -0.74 -23.18
CA THR A 415 -2.83 -1.05 -22.95
C THR A 415 -3.75 -0.17 -23.79
N GLU A 416 -4.93 -0.67 -24.13
CA GLU A 416 -5.88 -0.03 -25.03
C GLU A 416 -7.26 0.11 -24.38
N ASN A 417 -8.02 1.14 -24.75
CA ASN A 417 -9.42 1.23 -24.34
C ASN A 417 -10.35 0.33 -25.19
N GLU A 418 -11.57 0.16 -24.72
CA GLU A 418 -12.58 -0.69 -25.36
C GLU A 418 -12.90 -0.29 -26.80
N SER A 419 -13.01 1.02 -27.05
CA SER A 419 -13.26 1.56 -28.40
C SER A 419 -12.07 1.44 -29.35
N GLY A 420 -10.91 1.00 -28.88
CA GLY A 420 -9.73 0.76 -29.70
C GLY A 420 -9.12 2.02 -30.34
N ASN A 421 -9.47 3.21 -29.84
CA ASN A 421 -9.03 4.51 -30.37
C ASN A 421 -8.02 5.23 -29.46
N ARG A 422 -7.71 4.65 -28.30
CA ARG A 422 -6.69 5.16 -27.38
C ARG A 422 -5.82 4.04 -26.85
N ILE A 423 -4.51 4.25 -26.94
CA ILE A 423 -3.49 3.37 -26.35
C ILE A 423 -2.70 4.20 -25.34
N ASN A 424 -2.41 3.62 -24.18
CA ASN A 424 -1.41 4.15 -23.27
C ASN A 424 -0.27 3.15 -23.13
N ILE A 425 0.95 3.66 -23.03
CA ILE A 425 2.16 2.86 -22.88
C ILE A 425 2.93 3.42 -21.70
N LEU A 426 3.19 2.60 -20.69
CA LEU A 426 4.00 2.97 -19.54
C LEU A 426 5.36 2.28 -19.67
N ALA A 427 6.43 3.07 -19.68
CA ALA A 427 7.80 2.58 -19.68
C ALA A 427 8.54 3.09 -18.45
N ALA A 428 9.10 2.18 -17.65
CA ALA A 428 9.93 2.50 -16.50
C ALA A 428 11.34 1.96 -16.73
N ASN A 429 12.36 2.75 -16.40
CA ASN A 429 13.75 2.32 -16.47
C ASN A 429 14.38 2.34 -15.08
N TYR A 430 14.50 1.17 -14.48
CA TYR A 430 15.02 0.98 -13.14
C TYR A 430 16.32 0.16 -13.16
N LYS A 431 17.35 0.67 -12.49
CA LYS A 431 18.61 -0.04 -12.27
C LYS A 431 18.62 -0.59 -10.85
N VAL A 432 18.69 -1.92 -10.72
CA VAL A 432 18.72 -2.61 -9.42
C VAL A 432 19.88 -2.11 -8.59
N ASP A 433 19.58 -1.83 -7.33
CA ASP A 433 20.52 -1.31 -6.36
C ASP A 433 20.12 -1.77 -4.96
N LYS A 434 20.88 -2.70 -4.41
CA LYS A 434 20.65 -3.23 -3.06
C LYS A 434 20.82 -2.17 -1.98
N SER A 435 21.68 -1.16 -2.20
CA SER A 435 21.88 -0.08 -1.22
C SER A 435 20.67 0.87 -1.12
N PHE A 436 19.73 0.75 -2.05
CA PHE A 436 18.52 1.56 -2.06
C PHE A 436 17.60 1.22 -0.89
N SER A 437 17.58 -0.04 -0.44
CA SER A 437 16.79 -0.46 0.71
C SER A 437 17.48 -0.24 2.06
N ASP A 438 18.80 0.02 2.06
CA ASP A 438 19.61 0.21 3.27
C ASP A 438 19.37 1.58 3.91
N GLY A 439 18.94 1.58 5.18
CA GLY A 439 18.69 2.76 6.00
C GLY A 439 19.95 3.55 6.38
N ASN A 440 21.12 2.92 6.36
CA ASN A 440 22.40 3.54 6.74
C ASN A 440 23.09 4.23 5.56
N VAL A 441 22.68 3.93 4.33
CA VAL A 441 23.25 4.54 3.13
C VAL A 441 22.49 5.82 2.80
N ALA A 442 23.21 6.94 2.59
CA ALA A 442 22.60 8.21 2.17
C ALA A 442 21.92 8.10 0.79
N PRO A 443 20.90 8.92 0.50
CA PRO A 443 20.36 9.04 -0.86
C PRO A 443 21.41 9.59 -1.84
N VAL A 444 21.13 9.49 -3.14
CA VAL A 444 21.96 10.10 -4.19
C VAL A 444 21.06 10.91 -5.13
N PRO A 445 21.27 12.24 -5.25
CA PRO A 445 22.20 13.06 -4.47
C PRO A 445 21.89 13.03 -2.95
N ALA A 446 22.89 13.36 -2.11
CA ALA A 446 22.83 13.18 -0.65
C ALA A 446 21.86 14.12 0.08
N ASP A 447 21.12 14.95 -0.64
CA ASP A 447 20.14 15.85 -0.07
C ASP A 447 18.92 15.08 0.42
N LEU A 448 18.50 15.37 1.65
CA LEU A 448 17.26 14.83 2.22
C LEU A 448 16.07 15.66 1.75
N TYR A 449 14.98 15.00 1.37
CA TYR A 449 13.74 15.73 1.15
C TYR A 449 13.18 16.20 2.51
N ARG A 450 12.71 17.45 2.57
CA ARG A 450 11.91 17.91 3.71
C ARG A 450 10.58 17.14 3.74
N GLN A 451 10.33 16.43 4.83
CA GLN A 451 9.12 15.61 5.00
C GLN A 451 8.17 16.24 6.00
N TYR A 452 6.90 15.87 5.89
CA TYR A 452 5.98 16.08 7.00
C TYR A 452 6.47 15.29 8.21
N TYR A 453 6.21 15.83 9.39
CA TYR A 453 6.49 15.15 10.64
C TYR A 453 5.38 15.48 11.64
N PHE A 454 5.27 14.62 12.64
CA PHE A 454 4.28 14.74 13.69
C PHE A 454 4.50 16.01 14.53
N ASP A 455 3.51 16.90 14.58
CA ASP A 455 3.59 18.12 15.37
C ASP A 455 3.33 17.79 16.85
N SER A 456 4.42 17.77 17.62
CA SER A 456 4.42 17.49 19.05
C SER A 456 4.48 18.75 19.92
N SER A 457 4.12 19.92 19.38
CA SER A 457 4.14 21.20 20.13
C SER A 457 3.04 21.30 21.18
N ARG A 458 2.00 20.46 21.11
CA ARG A 458 0.85 20.43 22.02
C ARG A 458 0.74 19.08 22.72
N SER A 459 0.31 19.07 23.98
CA SER A 459 -0.07 17.85 24.69
C SER A 459 -1.50 17.40 24.37
N LEU A 460 -1.89 16.20 24.81
CA LEU A 460 -3.26 15.70 24.64
C LEU A 460 -4.31 16.65 25.24
N ASP A 461 -4.08 17.16 26.45
CA ASP A 461 -5.00 18.07 27.15
C ASP A 461 -5.15 19.42 26.44
N GLN A 462 -4.19 19.77 25.59
CA GLN A 462 -4.26 20.96 24.76
C GLN A 462 -5.04 20.72 23.47
N LEU A 463 -5.28 19.47 23.03
CA LEU A 463 -6.02 19.11 21.80
C LEU A 463 -7.54 19.01 22.01
N THR A 464 -8.10 19.83 22.91
CA THR A 464 -9.51 19.79 23.36
C THR A 464 -10.40 20.85 22.69
N ASP A 465 -9.81 21.70 21.84
CA ASP A 465 -10.56 22.66 21.03
C ASP A 465 -11.45 21.96 19.99
N THR A 466 -12.51 22.64 19.54
CA THR A 466 -13.48 22.08 18.59
C THR A 466 -12.85 21.55 17.32
N TYR A 467 -11.82 22.22 16.78
CA TYR A 467 -11.17 21.76 15.57
C TYR A 467 -10.40 20.45 15.84
N SER A 468 -9.56 20.41 16.87
CA SER A 468 -8.78 19.21 17.19
C SER A 468 -9.66 17.99 17.51
N LYS A 469 -10.73 18.18 18.29
CA LYS A 469 -11.71 17.11 18.61
C LYS A 469 -12.35 16.53 17.35
N ASN A 470 -12.87 17.39 16.48
CA ASN A 470 -13.50 16.94 15.24
C ASN A 470 -12.49 16.31 14.28
N LYS A 471 -11.25 16.83 14.25
CA LYS A 471 -10.24 16.41 13.29
C LYS A 471 -9.63 15.04 13.63
N TRP A 472 -9.35 14.77 14.90
CA TRP A 472 -8.56 13.60 15.30
C TRP A 472 -9.23 12.69 16.35
N PHE A 473 -10.37 13.07 16.91
CA PHE A 473 -11.05 12.33 17.99
C PHE A 473 -12.56 12.14 17.77
N GLY A 474 -13.06 12.30 16.53
CA GLY A 474 -14.47 12.07 16.21
C GLY A 474 -15.45 13.03 16.90
N GLY A 475 -14.96 14.18 17.37
CA GLY A 475 -15.75 15.16 18.12
C GLY A 475 -15.80 14.92 19.63
N ILE A 476 -15.24 13.82 20.13
CA ILE A 476 -15.13 13.55 21.58
C ILE A 476 -13.96 14.35 22.16
N ASP A 477 -14.11 14.79 23.42
CA ASP A 477 -12.99 15.29 24.21
C ASP A 477 -12.06 14.14 24.60
N PRO A 478 -10.80 14.10 24.10
CA PRO A 478 -9.91 12.96 24.34
C PRO A 478 -9.55 12.75 25.81
N THR A 479 -9.68 13.78 26.65
CA THR A 479 -9.36 13.70 28.09
C THR A 479 -10.41 12.92 28.89
N THR A 480 -11.57 12.67 28.29
CA THR A 480 -12.68 11.91 28.93
C THR A 480 -12.58 10.40 28.69
N ILE A 481 -11.64 9.96 27.85
CA ILE A 481 -11.44 8.55 27.53
C ILE A 481 -10.31 8.01 28.39
N HIS A 482 -10.54 6.90 29.08
CA HIS A 482 -9.58 6.30 29.99
C HIS A 482 -9.30 4.83 29.60
N PRO A 483 -8.38 4.58 28.65
CA PRO A 483 -8.07 3.23 28.20
C PRO A 483 -7.45 2.38 29.30
N ASN A 484 -7.87 1.13 29.39
CA ASN A 484 -7.33 0.09 30.24
C ASN A 484 -6.94 -1.16 29.41
N ASN A 485 -6.13 -0.91 28.37
CA ASN A 485 -5.58 -1.96 27.50
C ASN A 485 -4.18 -2.40 27.92
N ALA A 486 -3.77 -2.11 29.15
CA ALA A 486 -2.43 -2.47 29.61
C ALA A 486 -2.21 -3.98 29.53
N VAL A 487 -1.13 -4.39 28.85
CA VAL A 487 -0.68 -5.79 28.75
C VAL A 487 0.67 -5.96 29.43
N VAL A 488 0.94 -7.17 29.91
CA VAL A 488 2.25 -7.53 30.48
C VAL A 488 3.26 -7.60 29.35
N GLN A 489 4.27 -6.73 29.38
CA GLN A 489 5.36 -6.79 28.42
C GLN A 489 6.23 -7.98 28.71
N ASN A 490 6.25 -8.91 27.76
CA ASN A 490 7.22 -9.99 27.73
C ASN A 490 8.32 -9.62 26.75
N ASP A 491 9.57 -10.02 27.02
CA ASP A 491 10.62 -9.87 26.03
C ASP A 491 10.18 -10.57 24.73
N PRO A 492 10.40 -9.97 23.55
CA PRO A 492 10.05 -10.61 22.29
C PRO A 492 10.76 -11.95 22.16
N VAL A 493 10.02 -12.99 21.75
CA VAL A 493 10.64 -14.26 21.40
C VAL A 493 11.63 -14.02 20.26
N GLN A 494 12.80 -14.65 20.34
CA GLN A 494 13.86 -14.47 19.35
C GLN A 494 13.43 -15.05 18.00
N GLN A 495 13.48 -14.24 16.95
CA GLN A 495 13.18 -14.70 15.59
C GLN A 495 14.16 -15.81 15.18
N ILE A 496 13.62 -16.94 14.74
CA ILE A 496 14.41 -18.00 14.11
C ILE A 496 14.73 -17.57 12.67
N PRO A 497 15.99 -17.66 12.21
CA PRO A 497 16.34 -17.31 10.83
C PRO A 497 15.54 -18.13 9.82
N ILE A 498 14.89 -17.44 8.88
CA ILE A 498 14.18 -18.06 7.76
C ILE A 498 14.94 -17.69 6.49
N ASP A 499 15.40 -18.70 5.75
CA ASP A 499 16.04 -18.47 4.45
C ASP A 499 14.99 -18.40 3.34
N THR A 500 14.76 -17.19 2.83
CA THR A 500 13.80 -16.94 1.75
C THR A 500 14.45 -16.95 0.36
N LEU A 501 15.77 -17.15 0.24
CA LEU A 501 16.57 -17.24 -1.00
C LEU A 501 16.10 -16.37 -2.19
N LEU A 502 15.65 -15.13 -1.98
CA LEU A 502 15.44 -14.20 -3.09
C LEU A 502 16.79 -13.75 -3.64
N ARG A 503 16.87 -13.60 -4.97
CA ARG A 503 18.08 -13.14 -5.66
C ARG A 503 17.71 -12.12 -6.74
N PRO A 504 18.53 -11.05 -6.90
CA PRO A 504 18.42 -10.18 -8.06
C PRO A 504 18.49 -10.97 -9.37
N LYS A 505 17.66 -10.61 -10.35
CA LYS A 505 17.72 -11.17 -11.70
C LYS A 505 18.86 -10.52 -12.49
N SER A 506 19.56 -11.33 -13.29
CA SER A 506 20.59 -10.82 -14.20
C SER A 506 19.97 -9.91 -15.26
N ARG A 507 20.61 -8.77 -15.52
CA ARG A 507 20.16 -7.76 -16.50
C ARG A 507 21.31 -7.17 -17.28
N ASP A 508 21.04 -6.88 -18.55
CA ASP A 508 21.88 -6.07 -19.41
C ASP A 508 21.39 -4.62 -19.44
N TYR A 509 22.12 -3.74 -18.76
CA TYR A 509 21.80 -2.31 -18.72
C TYR A 509 22.34 -1.54 -19.94
N THR A 510 23.25 -2.11 -20.72
CA THR A 510 23.90 -1.40 -21.84
C THR A 510 22.88 -0.91 -22.87
N HIS A 511 21.83 -1.70 -23.09
CA HIS A 511 20.73 -1.35 -23.99
C HIS A 511 19.69 -0.41 -23.35
N SER A 512 19.32 -0.63 -22.08
CA SER A 512 18.35 0.27 -21.41
C SER A 512 18.91 1.67 -21.19
N ASP A 513 20.22 1.80 -21.05
CA ASP A 513 20.89 3.09 -20.92
C ASP A 513 20.88 3.89 -22.22
N GLN A 514 20.53 3.28 -23.37
CA GLN A 514 20.37 3.99 -24.64
C GLN A 514 18.97 4.59 -24.83
N GLY A 515 17.99 4.19 -24.03
CA GLY A 515 16.58 4.57 -24.14
C GLY A 515 15.71 3.46 -24.74
N VAL A 516 14.45 3.77 -25.01
CA VAL A 516 13.43 2.80 -25.43
C VAL A 516 12.92 3.11 -26.84
N THR A 517 12.68 2.07 -27.62
CA THR A 517 11.87 2.10 -28.83
C THR A 517 10.63 1.26 -28.58
N VAL A 518 9.44 1.84 -28.76
CA VAL A 518 8.19 1.08 -28.72
C VAL A 518 7.59 0.98 -30.11
N VAL A 519 7.26 -0.24 -30.50
CA VAL A 519 6.66 -0.57 -31.79
C VAL A 519 5.26 -1.12 -31.56
N ILE A 520 4.26 -0.54 -32.22
CA ILE A 520 2.89 -1.07 -32.24
C ILE A 520 2.59 -1.54 -33.67
N ASP A 521 2.51 -2.85 -33.84
CA ASP A 521 2.07 -3.51 -35.06
C ASP A 521 0.55 -3.39 -35.21
N ASN A 522 0.10 -3.33 -36.47
CA ASN A 522 -1.30 -3.27 -36.85
C ASN A 522 -2.03 -2.03 -36.29
N ILE A 523 -1.38 -0.86 -36.35
CA ILE A 523 -1.91 0.36 -35.72
C ILE A 523 -3.26 0.79 -36.31
N GLY A 524 -3.53 0.45 -37.58
CA GLY A 524 -4.83 0.62 -38.22
C GLY A 524 -5.18 2.07 -38.57
N CYS A 525 -4.21 2.98 -38.55
CA CYS A 525 -4.39 4.38 -38.91
C CYS A 525 -3.12 4.98 -39.51
N LYS A 526 -3.28 6.09 -40.26
CA LYS A 526 -2.16 6.83 -40.87
C LYS A 526 -1.64 7.98 -40.00
N LYS A 527 -2.43 8.43 -39.03
CA LYS A 527 -2.12 9.54 -38.14
C LYS A 527 -2.45 9.17 -36.70
N VAL A 528 -1.51 9.45 -35.80
CA VAL A 528 -1.66 9.26 -34.36
C VAL A 528 -1.23 10.55 -33.68
N ARG A 529 -2.05 11.04 -32.75
CA ARG A 529 -1.65 12.12 -31.85
C ARG A 529 -1.01 11.49 -30.62
N VAL A 530 0.24 11.83 -30.37
CA VAL A 530 1.01 11.35 -29.23
C VAL A 530 1.18 12.48 -28.22
N LYS A 531 1.00 12.17 -26.94
CA LYS A 531 1.50 12.97 -25.83
C LYS A 531 2.38 12.10 -24.96
N ALA A 532 3.47 12.67 -24.44
CA ALA A 532 4.37 11.93 -23.56
C ALA A 532 4.68 12.74 -22.30
N TYR A 533 4.61 12.09 -21.13
CA TYR A 533 4.86 12.69 -19.83
C TYR A 533 5.95 11.92 -19.12
N ARG A 534 6.95 12.60 -18.55
CA ARG A 534 8.09 11.93 -17.91
C ARG A 534 8.34 12.38 -16.48
N ILE A 535 8.49 11.39 -15.61
CA ILE A 535 9.10 11.50 -14.29
C ILE A 535 10.61 11.36 -14.47
N GLN A 536 11.35 12.33 -13.93
CA GLN A 536 12.81 12.32 -13.86
C GLN A 536 13.25 13.22 -12.71
N GLU A 537 14.42 12.95 -12.14
CA GLU A 537 14.99 13.78 -11.08
C GLU A 537 15.18 15.23 -11.57
N GLY A 538 14.88 16.20 -10.71
CA GLY A 538 14.82 17.63 -11.05
C GLY A 538 13.58 18.05 -11.86
N GLY A 539 12.65 17.14 -12.15
CA GLY A 539 11.37 17.45 -12.79
C GLY A 539 10.41 18.25 -11.88
N SER A 540 9.39 18.89 -12.47
CA SER A 540 8.40 19.63 -11.69
C SER A 540 7.53 18.70 -10.82
N LEU A 541 7.36 19.08 -9.56
CA LEU A 541 6.52 18.42 -8.54
C LEU A 541 5.27 19.25 -8.16
N GLU A 542 4.96 20.28 -8.95
CA GLU A 542 3.82 21.18 -8.71
C GLU A 542 2.47 20.49 -8.85
N ARG A 543 2.41 19.37 -9.59
CA ARG A 543 1.19 18.64 -9.92
C ARG A 543 1.48 17.14 -10.06
N MET A 544 0.45 16.32 -9.86
CA MET A 544 0.53 14.85 -10.01
C MET A 544 0.90 14.42 -11.45
N ARG A 545 0.55 15.23 -12.46
CA ARG A 545 0.97 14.99 -13.84
C ARG A 545 2.38 15.56 -14.06
N PRO A 546 3.37 14.73 -14.45
CA PRO A 546 4.72 15.19 -14.75
C PRO A 546 4.78 16.12 -15.96
N PRO A 547 5.92 16.80 -16.20
CA PRO A 547 6.14 17.60 -17.40
C PRO A 547 5.90 16.84 -18.71
N GLU A 548 5.31 17.53 -19.68
CA GLU A 548 5.14 17.00 -21.04
C GLU A 548 6.47 17.09 -21.80
N ILE A 549 6.85 15.99 -22.45
CA ILE A 549 8.10 15.84 -23.21
C ILE A 549 7.85 15.34 -24.64
N THR A 550 6.64 15.53 -25.18
CA THR A 550 6.24 15.07 -26.52
C THR A 550 7.24 15.46 -27.61
N ASN A 551 7.84 16.65 -27.53
CA ASN A 551 8.85 17.14 -28.47
C ASN A 551 10.17 16.36 -28.45
N GLN A 552 10.40 15.50 -27.45
CA GLN A 552 11.57 14.63 -27.33
C GLN A 552 11.34 13.23 -27.93
N ILE A 553 10.12 12.93 -28.38
CA ILE A 553 9.75 11.61 -28.89
C ILE A 553 9.71 11.63 -30.41
N THR A 554 10.54 10.82 -31.05
CA THR A 554 10.42 10.61 -32.51
C THR A 554 9.30 9.62 -32.78
N VAL A 555 8.30 10.05 -33.56
CA VAL A 555 7.14 9.24 -33.95
C VAL A 555 7.16 9.01 -35.44
N SER A 556 6.99 7.77 -35.89
CA SER A 556 6.83 7.44 -37.30
C SER A 556 5.81 6.33 -37.50
N ILE A 557 5.11 6.35 -38.63
CA ILE A 557 4.19 5.29 -39.05
C ILE A 557 4.61 4.86 -40.45
N SER A 558 4.88 3.57 -40.63
CA SER A 558 5.18 2.97 -41.93
C SER A 558 4.68 1.53 -41.94
N ASN A 559 4.18 1.02 -43.06
CA ASN A 559 3.75 -0.38 -43.19
C ASN A 559 2.80 -0.86 -42.07
N ASN A 560 1.82 -0.04 -41.69
CA ASN A 560 0.86 -0.30 -40.60
C ASN A 560 1.50 -0.52 -39.21
N LYS A 561 2.73 -0.01 -39.02
CA LYS A 561 3.52 -0.08 -37.81
C LYS A 561 3.82 1.32 -37.31
N LEU A 562 3.44 1.61 -36.08
CA LEU A 562 3.85 2.81 -35.36
C LEU A 562 5.16 2.53 -34.62
N THR A 563 6.13 3.44 -34.73
CA THR A 563 7.38 3.41 -33.96
C THR A 563 7.55 4.71 -33.18
N LEU A 564 7.70 4.58 -31.87
CA LEU A 564 8.10 5.64 -30.94
C LEU A 564 9.56 5.41 -30.54
N VAL A 565 10.42 6.41 -30.72
CA VAL A 565 11.81 6.35 -30.23
C VAL A 565 12.01 7.42 -29.17
N ASP A 566 12.41 6.97 -27.99
CA ASP A 566 12.69 7.79 -26.83
C ASP A 566 14.09 7.49 -26.27
N LYS A 567 15.06 8.29 -26.72
CA LYS A 567 16.46 8.17 -26.28
C LYS A 567 16.68 8.63 -24.83
N MET A 568 15.71 9.35 -24.26
CA MET A 568 15.80 10.00 -22.95
C MET A 568 15.12 9.20 -21.84
N ALA A 569 14.53 8.04 -22.14
CA ALA A 569 14.10 7.04 -21.16
C ALA A 569 15.30 6.33 -20.51
N LYS A 570 16.15 7.10 -19.81
CA LYS A 570 17.37 6.67 -19.10
C LYS A 570 17.04 6.10 -17.71
N PRO A 571 17.99 5.48 -16.99
CA PRO A 571 17.75 5.02 -15.63
C PRO A 571 17.14 6.09 -14.72
N SER A 572 16.26 5.68 -13.80
CA SER A 572 15.48 6.55 -12.91
C SER A 572 14.49 7.46 -13.67
N THR A 573 13.91 6.95 -14.76
CA THR A 573 12.81 7.63 -15.47
C THR A 573 11.59 6.74 -15.59
N VAL A 574 10.42 7.37 -15.64
CA VAL A 574 9.14 6.75 -16.02
C VAL A 574 8.48 7.63 -17.05
N THR A 575 8.11 7.06 -18.19
CA THR A 575 7.43 7.78 -19.27
C THR A 575 6.10 7.12 -19.59
N LEU A 576 5.04 7.92 -19.59
CA LEU A 576 3.73 7.54 -20.14
C LEU A 576 3.62 8.13 -21.55
N TYR A 577 3.40 7.29 -22.55
CA TYR A 577 3.01 7.69 -23.90
C TYR A 577 1.51 7.46 -24.06
N SER A 578 0.76 8.52 -24.34
CA SER A 578 -0.68 8.46 -24.61
C SER A 578 -0.92 8.72 -26.09
N LEU A 579 -1.59 7.78 -26.75
CA LEU A 579 -1.81 7.76 -28.17
C LEU A 579 -3.30 7.85 -28.45
N GLU A 580 -3.70 8.82 -29.27
CA GLU A 580 -5.04 8.91 -29.82
C GLU A 580 -4.99 8.57 -31.31
N LEU A 581 -5.74 7.54 -31.69
CA LEU A 581 -5.77 7.00 -33.04
C LEU A 581 -6.86 7.71 -33.84
N ASN A 582 -6.46 8.41 -34.90
CA ASN A 582 -7.41 9.06 -35.81
C ASN A 582 -7.70 8.10 -36.96
N HIS A 583 -8.88 7.49 -36.94
CA HIS A 583 -9.34 6.58 -38.00
C HIS A 583 -9.90 7.32 -39.24
N HIS A 584 -9.92 8.66 -39.21
CA HIS A 584 -10.42 9.53 -40.28
C HIS A 584 -9.31 10.10 -41.15
#